data_AF-A0A7C1XZ64-F1
#
_entry.id   AF-A0A7C1XZ64-F1
#
_cell.length_a   1.000
_cell.length_b   1.000
_cell.length_c   1.000
_cell.angle_alpha   90.00
_cell.angle_beta   90.00
_cell.angle_gamma   90.00
#
_symmetry.space_group_name_H-M   'P 1'
#
loop_
_entity.id
_entity.type
_entity.pdbx_description
1 polymer ?
#
loop_
_entity_poly.entity_id
_entity_poly.type
_entity_poly.pdbx_seq_one_letter_code
_entity_poly.pdbx_strand_id
1 'polypeptide(L)'
;MNRGINENVSYKGRVFHVQTEERGRDRRALVCTLFYGGVILSEERLAYEDADASPGRFQEMLRRLHNKMIENLVSGLYDDKIKAFPVAEEVSEYDPIEVLFRTHLLPSLSSELNTDLSERDVQSIAERIPLMKGASEKDRFLLLCAEIYSRVKDRCDSEAFKHLVKRWSSELRFRPDTPSDGPE
;
A
#
# COMPACT_ATOMS: atom_id res chain seq x y z
N MET A 1 21.22 -6.73 5.62
CA MET A 1 20.89 -5.51 6.41
C MET A 1 20.41 -4.45 5.45
N ASN A 2 19.15 -4.01 5.59
CA ASN A 2 18.52 -3.00 4.74
C ASN A 2 19.35 -1.70 4.75
N ARG A 3 19.94 -1.31 3.62
CA ARG A 3 20.80 -0.12 3.50
C ARG A 3 20.02 1.09 2.99
N GLY A 4 18.85 1.37 3.58
CA GLY A 4 17.98 2.45 3.13
C GLY A 4 17.08 3.01 4.22
N ILE A 5 16.49 4.17 3.95
CA ILE A 5 15.45 4.82 4.76
C ILE A 5 14.19 4.95 3.91
N ASN A 6 13.06 4.53 4.49
CA ASN A 6 11.73 4.72 3.92
C ASN A 6 10.88 5.48 4.93
N GLU A 7 10.34 6.62 4.53
CA GLU A 7 9.53 7.48 5.40
C GLU A 7 8.32 8.04 4.64
N ASN A 8 7.17 8.09 5.33
CA ASN A 8 5.98 8.75 4.83
C ASN A 8 5.92 10.17 5.40
N VAL A 9 5.84 11.17 4.53
CA VAL A 9 5.83 12.58 4.91
C VAL A 9 4.50 13.22 4.51
N SER A 10 3.81 13.81 5.47
CA SER A 10 2.57 14.55 5.22
C SER A 10 2.88 16.00 4.83
N TYR A 11 2.36 16.46 3.69
CA TYR A 11 2.51 17.83 3.23
C TYR A 11 1.26 18.28 2.47
N LYS A 12 0.69 19.44 2.83
CA LYS A 12 -0.53 20.02 2.21
C LYS A 12 -1.70 19.03 2.07
N GLY A 13 -1.93 18.24 3.12
CA GLY A 13 -3.05 17.27 3.16
C GLY A 13 -2.85 16.03 2.29
N ARG A 14 -1.64 15.81 1.75
CA ARG A 14 -1.25 14.62 0.99
C ARG A 14 -0.12 13.88 1.69
N VAL A 15 -0.04 12.57 1.49
CA VAL A 15 1.07 11.74 1.97
C VAL A 15 2.01 11.45 0.81
N PHE A 16 3.31 11.67 1.04
CA PHE A 16 4.38 11.40 0.10
C PHE A 16 5.28 10.30 0.66
N HIS A 17 5.82 9.44 -0.20
CA HIS A 17 6.80 8.43 0.22
C HIS A 17 8.20 8.89 -0.18
N VAL A 18 9.10 8.96 0.78
CA VAL A 18 10.52 9.27 0.56
C VAL A 18 11.30 7.99 0.80
N GLN A 19 11.97 7.48 -0.24
CA GLN A 19 12.83 6.30 -0.16
C GLN A 19 14.25 6.71 -0.48
N THR A 20 15.22 6.26 0.32
CA THR A 20 16.64 6.50 0.07
C THR A 20 17.41 5.20 0.18
N GLU A 21 18.14 4.84 -0.86
CA GLU A 21 18.85 3.56 -0.94
C GLU A 21 20.18 3.67 -1.70
N GLU A 22 21.09 2.74 -1.44
CA GLU A 22 22.33 2.58 -2.21
C GLU A 22 22.03 1.84 -3.53
N ARG A 23 22.40 2.44 -4.67
CA ARG A 23 22.33 1.84 -6.00
C ARG A 23 23.70 1.85 -6.69
N GLY A 24 23.89 0.90 -7.59
CA GLY A 24 25.07 0.80 -8.46
C GLY A 24 26.13 -0.18 -7.94
N ARG A 25 26.56 -1.09 -8.81
CA ARG A 25 27.57 -2.13 -8.52
C ARG A 25 29.00 -1.63 -8.83
N ASP A 26 29.18 -0.90 -9.93
CA ASP A 26 30.48 -0.37 -10.37
C ASP A 26 30.72 1.10 -9.99
N ARG A 27 29.65 1.89 -9.85
CA ARG A 27 29.66 3.26 -9.31
C ARG A 27 28.59 3.36 -8.24
N ARG A 28 29.01 3.46 -6.98
CA ARG A 28 28.09 3.54 -5.86
C ARG A 28 27.48 4.93 -5.78
N ALA A 29 26.17 4.97 -5.61
CA ALA A 29 25.42 6.18 -5.41
C ALA A 29 24.31 5.95 -4.40
N LEU A 30 24.05 6.96 -3.58
CA LEU A 30 22.81 7.05 -2.84
C LEU A 30 21.77 7.69 -3.76
N VAL A 31 20.60 7.07 -3.84
CA VAL A 31 19.46 7.55 -4.60
C VAL A 31 18.33 7.81 -3.64
N CYS A 32 17.82 9.03 -3.63
CA CYS A 32 16.64 9.42 -2.86
C CYS A 32 15.51 9.75 -3.83
N THR A 33 14.39 9.05 -3.71
CA THR A 33 13.24 9.16 -4.59
C THR A 33 12.03 9.63 -3.79
N LEU A 34 11.38 10.68 -4.30
CA LEU A 34 10.12 11.20 -3.79
C LEU A 34 8.97 10.67 -4.65
N PHE A 35 8.03 9.98 -4.01
CA PHE A 35 6.86 9.43 -4.64
C PHE A 35 5.57 10.10 -4.17
N TYR A 36 4.59 10.12 -5.07
CA TYR A 36 3.20 10.45 -4.77
C TYR A 36 2.27 9.54 -5.59
N GLY A 37 1.42 8.76 -4.91
CA GLY A 37 0.47 7.84 -5.58
C GLY A 37 1.13 6.85 -6.54
N GLY A 38 2.28 6.27 -6.16
CA GLY A 38 3.05 5.35 -7.01
C GLY A 38 3.87 6.01 -8.13
N VAL A 39 3.76 7.33 -8.32
CA VAL A 39 4.52 8.07 -9.35
C VAL A 39 5.74 8.77 -8.75
N ILE A 40 6.86 8.74 -9.46
CA ILE A 40 8.09 9.47 -9.07
C ILE A 40 7.92 10.97 -9.40
N LEU A 41 7.97 11.81 -8.38
CA LEU A 41 7.97 13.28 -8.52
C LEU A 41 9.37 13.85 -8.70
N SER A 42 10.33 13.27 -7.99
CA SER A 42 11.72 13.71 -7.99
C SER A 42 12.65 12.57 -7.61
N GLU A 43 13.87 12.63 -8.12
CA GLU A 43 14.95 11.73 -7.74
C GLU A 43 16.23 12.56 -7.58
N GLU A 44 16.90 12.42 -6.45
CA GLU A 44 18.23 12.97 -6.21
C GLU A 44 19.25 11.86 -6.09
N ARG A 45 20.42 12.07 -6.72
CA ARG A 45 21.53 11.11 -6.70
C ARG A 45 22.77 11.74 -6.11
N LEU A 46 23.43 11.01 -5.23
CA LEU A 46 24.72 11.37 -4.64
C LEU A 46 25.71 10.23 -4.89
N ALA A 47 26.61 10.42 -5.86
CA ALA A 47 27.74 9.52 -6.07
C ALA A 47 28.77 9.67 -4.93
N TYR A 48 29.43 8.57 -4.58
CA TYR A 48 30.51 8.58 -3.59
C TYR A 48 31.53 7.48 -3.85
N GLU A 49 32.72 7.63 -3.28
CA GLU A 49 33.81 6.67 -3.40
C GLU A 49 33.88 5.75 -2.18
N ASP A 50 34.43 4.54 -2.35
CA ASP A 50 34.53 3.56 -1.25
C ASP A 50 35.35 4.06 -0.05
N ALA A 51 36.36 4.90 -0.32
CA ALA A 51 37.14 5.56 0.73
C ALA A 51 36.29 6.49 1.62
N ASP A 52 35.15 6.96 1.11
CA ASP A 52 34.22 7.83 1.83
C ASP A 52 33.15 7.07 2.63
N ALA A 53 33.08 5.74 2.49
CA ALA A 53 31.95 4.93 2.92
C ALA A 53 32.18 4.16 4.24
N SER A 54 32.84 4.78 5.22
CA SER A 54 32.83 4.21 6.58
C SER A 54 31.38 4.06 7.06
N PRO A 55 31.03 3.05 7.89
CA PRO A 55 29.64 2.80 8.27
C PRO A 55 28.92 4.05 8.83
N GLY A 56 29.63 4.85 9.63
CA GLY A 56 29.10 6.10 10.19
C GLY A 56 28.88 7.19 9.13
N ARG A 57 29.86 7.41 8.25
CA ARG A 57 29.79 8.43 7.19
C ARG A 57 28.76 8.09 6.13
N PHE A 58 28.64 6.81 5.77
CA PHE A 58 27.59 6.32 4.89
C PHE A 58 26.19 6.62 5.46
N GLN A 59 25.97 6.29 6.74
CA GLN A 59 24.71 6.55 7.42
C GLN A 59 24.38 8.05 7.51
N GLU A 60 25.40 8.89 7.72
CA GLU A 60 25.25 10.35 7.70
C GLU A 60 24.87 10.85 6.30
N MET A 61 25.56 10.40 5.25
CA MET A 61 25.23 10.78 3.88
C MET A 61 23.82 10.37 3.48
N LEU A 62 23.40 9.17 3.90
CA LEU A 62 22.07 8.63 3.66
C LEU A 62 21.00 9.49 4.33
N ARG A 63 21.14 9.79 5.63
CA ARG A 63 20.24 10.70 6.35
C ARG A 63 20.23 12.10 5.76
N ARG A 64 21.39 12.64 5.38
CA ARG A 64 21.51 13.99 4.81
C ARG A 64 20.76 14.09 3.49
N LEU A 65 20.92 13.12 2.60
CA LEU A 65 20.22 13.09 1.32
C LEU A 65 18.69 12.94 1.53
N HIS A 66 18.30 12.08 2.47
CA HIS A 66 16.89 11.86 2.82
C HIS A 66 16.24 13.15 3.37
N ASN A 67 16.84 13.76 4.39
CA ASN A 67 16.33 14.99 5.01
C ASN A 67 16.26 16.15 4.02
N LYS A 68 17.26 16.28 3.13
CA LYS A 68 17.23 17.28 2.06
C LYS A 68 16.01 17.12 1.15
N MET A 69 15.64 15.89 0.78
CA MET A 69 14.45 15.63 -0.01
C MET A 69 13.17 16.05 0.74
N ILE A 70 13.10 15.78 2.04
CA ILE A 70 11.99 16.21 2.90
C ILE A 70 11.93 17.74 2.98
N GLU A 71 13.06 18.42 3.22
CA GLU A 71 13.16 19.88 3.25
C GLU A 71 12.71 20.51 1.93
N ASN A 72 13.12 19.93 0.79
CA ASN A 72 12.68 20.35 -0.54
C ASN A 72 11.16 20.17 -0.72
N LEU A 73 10.59 19.08 -0.22
CA LEU A 73 9.14 18.86 -0.24
C LEU A 73 8.41 19.92 0.60
N VAL A 74 8.78 20.08 1.87
CA VAL A 74 8.05 20.96 2.79
C VAL A 74 8.23 22.46 2.47
N SER A 75 9.35 22.83 1.84
CA SER A 75 9.56 24.19 1.32
C SER A 75 8.73 24.51 0.07
N GLY A 76 8.07 23.51 -0.52
CA GLY A 76 7.22 23.68 -1.70
C GLY A 76 7.99 23.62 -3.03
N LEU A 77 9.25 23.17 -3.05
CA LEU A 77 10.05 23.06 -4.29
C LEU A 77 9.36 22.22 -5.37
N TYR A 78 8.54 21.26 -4.95
CA TYR A 78 7.81 20.36 -5.85
C TYR A 78 6.36 20.76 -6.09
N ASP A 79 5.89 21.90 -5.59
CA ASP A 79 4.49 22.31 -5.66
C ASP A 79 3.94 22.32 -7.08
N ASP A 80 4.70 22.82 -8.05
CA ASP A 80 4.22 22.90 -9.44
C ASP A 80 4.11 21.52 -10.08
N LYS A 81 5.02 20.59 -9.73
CA LYS A 81 4.88 19.18 -10.11
C LYS A 81 3.65 18.58 -9.43
N ILE A 82 3.49 18.79 -8.13
CA ILE A 82 2.35 18.29 -7.33
C ILE A 82 1.01 18.80 -7.85
N LYS A 83 0.95 20.02 -8.39
CA LYS A 83 -0.25 20.57 -9.05
C LYS A 83 -0.50 19.95 -10.42
N ALA A 84 0.56 19.71 -11.19
CA ALA A 84 0.48 19.08 -12.50
C ALA A 84 0.05 17.60 -12.42
N PHE A 85 0.24 16.96 -11.26
CA PHE A 85 -0.44 15.74 -10.88
C PHE A 85 -1.77 16.12 -10.22
N PRO A 86 -2.91 16.19 -10.95
CA PRO A 86 -4.20 16.33 -10.31
C PRO A 86 -4.30 15.24 -9.24
N VAL A 87 -4.98 15.56 -8.13
CA VAL A 87 -5.34 14.56 -7.13
C VAL A 87 -6.09 13.47 -7.88
N ALA A 88 -5.39 12.44 -8.35
CA ALA A 88 -6.01 11.15 -8.49
C ALA A 88 -6.41 10.85 -7.06
N GLU A 89 -7.73 10.83 -6.82
CA GLU A 89 -8.33 10.24 -5.62
C GLU A 89 -7.43 9.10 -5.18
N GLU A 90 -6.93 9.17 -3.94
CA GLU A 90 -5.97 8.23 -3.35
C GLU A 90 -5.97 6.90 -4.09
N VAL A 91 -5.07 6.75 -5.07
CA VAL A 91 -4.80 5.43 -5.63
C VAL A 91 -3.94 4.79 -4.55
N SER A 92 -4.63 4.28 -3.54
CA SER A 92 -4.10 3.25 -2.67
C SER A 92 -3.47 2.24 -3.60
N GLU A 93 -2.16 2.04 -3.47
CA GLU A 93 -1.38 1.08 -4.26
C GLU A 93 -1.95 -0.36 -4.13
N TYR A 94 -2.93 -0.52 -3.23
CA TYR A 94 -3.72 -1.71 -2.98
C TYR A 94 -5.22 -1.38 -2.99
N ASP A 95 -6.01 -2.23 -3.62
CA ASP A 95 -7.47 -2.16 -3.49
C ASP A 95 -7.86 -2.22 -1.99
N PRO A 96 -8.73 -1.34 -1.47
CA PRO A 96 -9.17 -1.42 -0.06
C PRO A 96 -9.67 -2.81 0.34
N ILE A 97 -10.29 -3.54 -0.61
CA ILE A 97 -10.74 -4.91 -0.43
C ILE A 97 -9.56 -5.90 -0.40
N GLU A 98 -8.47 -5.64 -1.12
CA GLU A 98 -7.24 -6.43 -1.05
C GLU A 98 -6.50 -6.21 0.28
N VAL A 99 -6.40 -4.97 0.74
CA VAL A 99 -5.83 -4.66 2.06
C VAL A 99 -6.61 -5.39 3.14
N LEU A 100 -7.94 -5.29 3.10
CA LEU A 100 -8.84 -6.01 4.01
C LEU A 100 -8.62 -7.53 3.95
N PHE A 101 -8.51 -8.08 2.74
CA PHE A 101 -8.26 -9.50 2.54
C PHE A 101 -6.99 -9.98 3.24
N ARG A 102 -5.88 -9.29 2.99
CA ARG A 102 -4.56 -9.72 3.49
C ARG A 102 -4.38 -9.46 4.98
N THR A 103 -4.91 -8.36 5.50
CA THR A 103 -4.64 -7.90 6.87
C THR A 103 -5.62 -8.40 7.91
N HIS A 104 -6.84 -8.76 7.49
CA HIS A 104 -7.92 -9.13 8.41
C HIS A 104 -8.55 -10.49 8.06
N LEU A 105 -9.02 -10.67 6.83
CA LEU A 105 -9.76 -11.87 6.44
C LEU A 105 -8.88 -13.12 6.48
N LEU A 106 -7.69 -13.07 5.88
CA LEU A 106 -6.77 -14.20 5.82
C LEU A 106 -6.30 -14.67 7.22
N PRO A 107 -5.85 -13.79 8.14
CA PRO A 107 -5.53 -14.19 9.51
C PRO A 107 -6.74 -14.74 10.29
N SER A 108 -7.94 -14.19 10.10
CA SER A 108 -9.16 -14.68 10.76
C SER A 108 -9.57 -16.08 10.29
N LEU A 109 -9.36 -16.42 9.01
CA LEU A 109 -9.62 -17.78 8.52
C LEU A 109 -8.76 -18.82 9.24
N SER A 110 -7.47 -18.52 9.39
CA SER A 110 -6.53 -19.41 10.07
C SER A 110 -6.85 -19.50 11.57
N SER A 111 -7.02 -18.36 12.23
CA SER A 111 -7.20 -18.31 13.70
C SER A 111 -8.59 -18.73 14.19
N GLU A 112 -9.65 -18.50 13.41
CA GLU A 112 -11.03 -18.81 13.83
C GLU A 112 -11.56 -20.12 13.26
N LEU A 113 -11.13 -20.50 12.04
CA LEU A 113 -11.62 -21.71 11.36
C LEU A 113 -10.55 -22.79 11.17
N ASN A 114 -9.33 -22.58 11.68
CA ASN A 114 -8.20 -23.49 11.50
C ASN A 114 -8.02 -23.91 10.03
N THR A 115 -8.27 -22.97 9.13
CA THR A 115 -8.32 -23.19 7.68
C THR A 115 -7.38 -22.20 7.01
N ASP A 116 -6.42 -22.72 6.25
CA ASP A 116 -5.46 -21.91 5.53
C ASP A 116 -5.72 -21.92 4.02
N LEU A 117 -5.45 -20.77 3.40
CA LEU A 117 -5.33 -20.63 1.95
C LEU A 117 -3.88 -20.86 1.55
N SER A 118 -3.64 -21.62 0.48
CA SER A 118 -2.29 -21.76 -0.06
C SER A 118 -1.81 -20.43 -0.62
N GLU A 119 -0.49 -20.20 -0.71
CA GLU A 119 0.06 -18.98 -1.32
C GLU A 119 -0.47 -18.77 -2.76
N ARG A 120 -0.65 -19.86 -3.50
CA ARG A 120 -1.24 -19.85 -4.85
C ARG A 120 -2.70 -19.37 -4.83
N ASP A 121 -3.47 -19.79 -3.83
CA ASP A 121 -4.85 -19.35 -3.68
C ASP A 121 -4.93 -17.87 -3.30
N VAL A 122 -4.11 -17.43 -2.34
CA VAL A 122 -4.03 -16.03 -1.92
C VAL A 122 -3.68 -15.13 -3.10
N GLN A 123 -2.67 -15.51 -3.89
CA GLN A 123 -2.29 -14.75 -5.09
C GLN A 123 -3.42 -14.70 -6.12
N SER A 124 -4.04 -15.84 -6.41
CA SER A 124 -5.14 -15.91 -7.37
C SER A 124 -6.39 -15.14 -6.94
N ILE A 125 -6.69 -15.08 -5.63
CA ILE A 125 -7.78 -14.27 -5.08
C ILE A 125 -7.43 -12.79 -5.23
N ALA A 126 -6.22 -12.38 -4.85
CA ALA A 126 -5.77 -11.00 -4.97
C ALA A 126 -5.85 -10.46 -6.41
N GLU A 127 -5.44 -11.25 -7.41
CA GLU A 127 -5.55 -10.90 -8.82
C GLU A 127 -7.00 -10.71 -9.31
N ARG A 128 -7.98 -11.32 -8.64
CA ARG A 128 -9.40 -11.18 -8.96
C ARG A 128 -10.06 -9.98 -8.29
N ILE A 129 -9.56 -9.51 -7.15
CA ILE A 129 -10.17 -8.42 -6.38
C ILE A 129 -10.40 -7.15 -7.22
N PRO A 130 -9.43 -6.67 -8.04
CA PRO A 130 -9.64 -5.51 -8.90
C PRO A 130 -10.70 -5.74 -10.00
N LEU A 131 -10.96 -7.00 -10.36
CA LEU A 131 -11.93 -7.38 -11.40
C LEU A 131 -13.36 -7.54 -10.85
N MET A 132 -13.55 -7.56 -9.53
CA MET A 132 -14.87 -7.69 -8.89
C MET A 132 -15.68 -6.39 -9.02
N LYS A 133 -16.57 -6.35 -10.02
CA LYS A 133 -17.53 -5.26 -10.24
C LYS A 133 -18.77 -5.45 -9.35
N GLY A 134 -18.69 -4.94 -8.11
CA GLY A 134 -19.87 -4.79 -7.23
C GLY A 134 -20.49 -3.40 -7.35
N ALA A 135 -21.78 -3.26 -7.03
CA ALA A 135 -22.45 -1.96 -7.01
C ALA A 135 -22.04 -1.09 -5.80
N SER A 136 -21.54 -1.72 -4.73
CA SER A 136 -21.02 -1.09 -3.52
C SER A 136 -19.77 -1.81 -2.98
N GLU A 137 -19.03 -1.20 -2.05
CA GLU A 137 -17.93 -1.88 -1.32
C GLU A 137 -18.41 -3.16 -0.63
N LYS A 138 -19.64 -3.15 -0.10
CA LYS A 138 -20.27 -4.30 0.54
C LYS A 138 -20.52 -5.43 -0.46
N ASP A 139 -20.94 -5.12 -1.68
CA ASP A 139 -21.14 -6.13 -2.73
C ASP A 139 -19.80 -6.73 -3.16
N ARG A 140 -18.76 -5.91 -3.30
CA ARG A 140 -17.40 -6.37 -3.60
C ARG A 140 -16.86 -7.26 -2.48
N PHE A 141 -17.11 -6.91 -1.23
CA PHE A 141 -16.79 -7.75 -0.07
C PHE A 141 -17.50 -9.10 -0.10
N LEU A 142 -18.81 -9.13 -0.42
CA LEU A 142 -19.55 -10.39 -0.52
C LEU A 142 -19.05 -11.28 -1.66
N LEU A 143 -18.67 -10.68 -2.81
CA LEU A 143 -18.01 -11.40 -3.91
C LEU A 143 -16.67 -12.00 -3.47
N LEU A 144 -15.86 -11.25 -2.71
CA LEU A 144 -14.63 -11.76 -2.14
C LEU A 144 -14.88 -12.93 -1.18
N CYS A 145 -15.86 -12.81 -0.27
CA CYS A 145 -16.23 -13.90 0.64
C CYS A 145 -16.64 -15.17 -0.13
N ALA A 146 -17.40 -15.02 -1.22
CA ALA A 146 -17.78 -16.15 -2.07
C ALA A 146 -16.55 -16.80 -2.75
N GLU A 147 -15.61 -15.99 -3.25
CA GLU A 147 -14.37 -16.48 -3.85
C GLU A 147 -13.51 -17.23 -2.81
N ILE A 148 -13.32 -16.66 -1.61
CA ILE A 148 -12.61 -17.31 -0.51
C ILE A 148 -13.27 -18.66 -0.19
N TYR A 149 -14.59 -18.66 0.02
CA TYR A 149 -15.34 -19.88 0.34
C TYR A 149 -15.16 -20.95 -0.73
N SER A 150 -15.14 -20.58 -2.01
CA SER A 150 -14.94 -21.53 -3.11
C SER A 150 -13.62 -22.31 -3.03
N ARG A 151 -12.57 -21.72 -2.42
CA ARG A 151 -11.24 -22.34 -2.21
C ARG A 151 -11.15 -23.17 -0.95
N VAL A 152 -12.03 -22.90 0.02
CA VAL A 152 -12.00 -23.58 1.33
C VAL A 152 -13.19 -24.49 1.58
N LYS A 153 -14.21 -24.51 0.71
CA LYS A 153 -15.47 -25.25 0.88
C LYS A 153 -15.28 -26.74 1.23
N ASP A 154 -14.23 -27.37 0.71
CA ASP A 154 -13.96 -28.79 0.93
C ASP A 154 -13.25 -29.05 2.27
N ARG A 155 -12.81 -27.99 2.95
CA ARG A 155 -12.02 -28.00 4.19
C ARG A 155 -12.63 -27.15 5.32
N CYS A 156 -13.75 -26.47 5.06
CA CYS A 156 -14.33 -25.47 5.94
C CYS A 156 -15.85 -25.70 6.06
N ASP A 157 -16.35 -25.75 7.29
CA ASP A 157 -17.78 -25.86 7.55
C ASP A 157 -18.54 -24.61 7.06
N SER A 158 -19.65 -24.85 6.36
CA SER A 158 -20.42 -23.78 5.72
C SER A 158 -21.09 -22.83 6.72
N GLU A 159 -21.50 -23.33 7.89
CA GLU A 159 -22.15 -22.51 8.92
C GLU A 159 -21.11 -21.71 9.69
N ALA A 160 -19.97 -22.32 10.04
CA ALA A 160 -18.84 -21.62 10.66
C ALA A 160 -18.33 -20.47 9.78
N PHE A 161 -18.21 -20.70 8.47
CA PHE A 161 -17.84 -19.64 7.53
C PHE A 161 -18.87 -18.50 7.47
N LYS A 162 -20.17 -18.82 7.41
CA LYS A 162 -21.24 -17.80 7.43
C LYS A 162 -21.21 -16.95 8.69
N HIS A 163 -20.98 -17.57 9.85
CA HIS A 163 -20.82 -16.86 11.12
C HIS A 163 -19.65 -15.87 11.08
N LEU A 164 -18.52 -16.31 10.52
CA LEU A 164 -17.34 -15.47 10.36
C LEU A 164 -17.60 -14.28 9.41
N VAL A 165 -18.26 -14.52 8.26
CA VAL A 165 -18.66 -13.46 7.33
C VAL A 165 -19.59 -12.44 7.99
N LYS A 166 -20.56 -12.90 8.79
CA LYS A 166 -21.47 -12.01 9.51
C LYS A 166 -20.71 -11.11 10.50
N ARG A 167 -19.70 -11.67 11.18
CA ARG A 167 -18.84 -10.93 12.10
C ARG A 167 -18.01 -9.89 11.36
N TRP A 168 -17.32 -10.26 10.28
CA TRP A 168 -16.60 -9.32 9.41
C TRP A 168 -17.51 -8.19 8.94
N SER A 169 -18.72 -8.50 8.47
CA SER A 169 -19.67 -7.49 8.02
C SER A 169 -20.15 -6.55 9.12
N SER A 170 -20.06 -6.94 10.40
CA SER A 170 -20.41 -6.10 11.55
C SER A 170 -19.25 -5.23 12.04
N GLU A 171 -18.02 -5.73 11.92
CA GLU A 171 -16.80 -5.02 12.32
C GLU A 171 -16.39 -3.98 11.26
N LEU A 172 -16.58 -4.32 9.99
CA LEU A 172 -16.35 -3.44 8.85
C LEU A 172 -17.54 -2.49 8.73
N ARG A 173 -17.37 -1.29 9.27
CA ARG A 173 -18.32 -0.18 9.08
C ARG A 173 -18.26 0.30 7.62
N PHE A 174 -18.85 -0.47 6.71
CA PHE A 174 -19.02 -0.05 5.32
C PHE A 174 -19.78 1.28 5.31
N ARG A 175 -19.29 2.27 4.57
CA ARG A 175 -20.00 3.56 4.44
C ARG A 175 -21.37 3.27 3.81
N PRO A 176 -22.47 3.81 4.38
CA PRO A 176 -23.75 3.73 3.68
C PRO A 176 -23.62 4.47 2.35
N ASP A 177 -24.15 3.87 1.29
CA ASP A 177 -24.27 4.55 -0.01
C ASP A 177 -25.02 5.85 0.21
N THR A 178 -24.36 6.98 -0.06
CA THR A 178 -25.06 8.26 -0.11
C THR A 178 -25.85 8.25 -1.41
N PRO A 179 -27.19 8.35 -1.39
CA PRO A 179 -27.92 8.56 -2.63
C PRO A 179 -27.39 9.86 -3.25
N SER A 180 -26.90 9.77 -4.47
CA SER A 180 -26.51 10.92 -5.28
C SER A 180 -27.80 11.70 -5.59
N ASP A 181 -28.21 12.57 -4.69
CA ASP A 181 -29.16 13.64 -5.00
C ASP A 181 -28.43 14.61 -5.93
N GLY A 182 -28.62 14.42 -7.24
CA GLY A 182 -28.31 15.42 -8.23
C GLY A 182 -29.29 16.59 -8.08
N PRO A 183 -28.84 17.84 -8.17
CA PRO A 183 -29.75 18.97 -8.11
C PRO A 183 -30.55 19.07 -9.42
N GLU A 184 -31.89 19.14 -9.29
CA GLU A 184 -32.82 19.66 -10.31
C GLU A 184 -32.59 21.15 -10.58
#